data_AF-A0AB38ZEA4-F1
#
_entry.id   AF-A0AB38ZEA4-F1
#
_cell.length_a   1.000
_cell.length_b   1.000
_cell.length_c   1.000
_cell.angle_alpha   90.00
_cell.angle_beta   90.00
_cell.angle_gamma   90.00
#
_symmetry.space_group_name_H-M   'P 1'
#
loop_
_entity.id
_entity.type
_entity.pdbx_description
1 polymer ?
#
loop_
_entity_poly.entity_id
_entity_poly.type
_entity_poly.pdbx_seq_one_letter_code
_entity_poly.pdbx_strand_id
1 'polypeptide(L)'
;MKYYIYTFATFCCFLAVSYGQSDMEGIRRNCHFQANLAKIALITQIEGAVGVEKGLAKSDEEMDCIEIEKKRAQKEGETVVAETVGKIIPEVDALVSKNDQNEIDEFLKRTDYPAYKKSAMEAFKAKLKTWVPLVQSRMTKCRGE
;
A
#
# COMPACT_ATOMS: atom_id res chain seq x y z
N MET A 1 -5.19 -19.62 -8.60
CA MET A 1 -5.09 -18.29 -7.96
C MET A 1 -4.20 -18.22 -6.70
N LYS A 2 -3.97 -19.30 -5.93
CA LYS A 2 -3.11 -19.24 -4.72
C LYS A 2 -1.62 -18.97 -4.98
N TYR A 3 -1.12 -19.23 -6.19
CA TYR A 3 0.32 -19.16 -6.48
C TYR A 3 0.84 -17.75 -6.79
N TYR A 4 0.03 -16.84 -7.32
CA TYR A 4 0.49 -15.49 -7.73
C TYR A 4 0.73 -14.54 -6.55
N ILE A 5 0.04 -14.75 -5.43
CA ILE A 5 0.23 -13.96 -4.20
C ILE A 5 1.59 -14.27 -3.56
N TYR A 6 2.06 -15.52 -3.68
CA TYR A 6 3.34 -15.93 -3.12
C TYR A 6 4.53 -15.39 -3.92
N THR A 7 4.47 -15.36 -5.25
CA THR A 7 5.62 -14.94 -6.08
C THR A 7 5.97 -13.45 -5.97
N PHE A 8 4.97 -12.57 -5.82
CA PHE A 8 5.21 -11.13 -5.66
C PHE A 8 5.75 -10.78 -4.25
N ALA A 9 5.28 -11.49 -3.22
CA ALA A 9 5.76 -11.35 -1.85
C ALA A 9 7.24 -11.74 -1.72
N THR A 10 7.69 -12.77 -2.45
CA THR A 10 9.09 -13.22 -2.40
C THR A 10 10.06 -12.24 -3.08
N PHE A 11 9.66 -11.58 -4.18
CA PHE A 11 10.52 -10.62 -4.88
C PHE A 11 10.70 -9.31 -4.08
N CYS A 12 9.65 -8.86 -3.38
CA CYS A 12 9.72 -7.69 -2.49
C CYS A 12 10.62 -7.93 -1.26
N CYS A 13 10.70 -9.16 -0.78
CA CYS A 13 11.56 -9.52 0.36
C CYS A 13 13.04 -9.51 0.01
N PHE A 14 13.45 -9.75 -1.24
CA PHE A 14 14.88 -9.76 -1.63
C PHE A 14 15.48 -8.36 -1.80
N LEU A 15 14.71 -7.39 -2.30
CA LEU A 15 15.20 -6.01 -2.53
C LEU A 15 15.20 -5.13 -1.28
N ALA A 16 14.63 -5.60 -0.16
CA ALA A 16 14.47 -4.84 1.06
C ALA A 16 15.59 -5.05 2.11
N VAL A 17 16.65 -5.81 1.82
CA VAL A 17 17.56 -6.38 2.85
C VAL A 17 18.87 -5.60 3.05
N SER A 18 19.27 -4.65 2.19
CA SER A 18 20.64 -4.10 2.26
C SER A 18 20.81 -2.63 2.68
N TYR A 19 19.74 -1.85 2.92
CA TYR A 19 19.92 -0.47 3.41
C TYR A 19 19.84 -0.42 4.94
N GLY A 20 21.00 -0.14 5.55
CA GLY A 20 21.21 -0.13 6.99
C GLY A 20 20.51 1.02 7.70
N GLN A 21 20.30 0.84 9.02
CA GLN A 21 19.70 1.79 9.95
C GLN A 21 20.44 3.14 10.02
N SER A 22 21.66 3.27 9.48
CA SER A 22 22.49 4.47 9.61
C SER A 22 22.40 5.46 8.43
N ASP A 23 21.75 5.10 7.32
CA ASP A 23 21.66 5.95 6.12
C ASP A 23 20.24 6.53 5.98
N MET A 24 20.05 7.80 6.38
CA MET A 24 18.75 8.47 6.30
C MET A 24 18.21 8.60 4.87
N GLU A 25 19.08 8.82 3.89
CA GLU A 25 18.68 8.85 2.47
C GLU A 25 18.31 7.45 1.98
N GLY A 26 18.99 6.42 2.48
CA GLY A 26 18.63 5.02 2.30
C GLY A 26 17.26 4.68 2.87
N ILE A 27 16.98 5.12 4.11
CA ILE A 27 15.68 4.99 4.76
C ILE A 27 14.59 5.68 3.94
N ARG A 28 14.83 6.91 3.48
CA ARG A 28 13.91 7.67 2.62
C ARG A 28 13.58 6.94 1.33
N ARG A 29 14.59 6.53 0.56
CA ARG A 29 14.36 5.77 -0.68
C ARG A 29 13.57 4.50 -0.42
N ASN A 30 13.87 3.80 0.68
CA ASN A 30 13.22 2.55 1.03
C ASN A 30 11.74 2.75 1.43
N CYS A 31 11.41 3.74 2.26
CA CYS A 31 10.02 3.95 2.68
C CYS A 31 9.13 4.39 1.50
N HIS A 32 9.64 5.25 0.61
CA HIS A 32 8.96 5.61 -0.63
C HIS A 32 8.76 4.41 -1.56
N PHE A 33 9.80 3.59 -1.74
CA PHE A 33 9.71 2.37 -2.55
C PHE A 33 8.64 1.41 -2.01
N GLN A 34 8.58 1.22 -0.70
CA GLN A 34 7.57 0.36 -0.07
C GLN A 34 6.15 0.89 -0.21
N ALA A 35 5.94 2.19 -0.02
CA ALA A 35 4.63 2.81 -0.22
C ALA A 35 4.17 2.69 -1.67
N ASN A 36 5.08 2.86 -2.64
CA ASN A 36 4.77 2.69 -4.05
C ASN A 36 4.42 1.24 -4.41
N LEU A 37 5.16 0.27 -3.88
CA LEU A 37 4.83 -1.15 -4.07
C LEU A 37 3.47 -1.50 -3.47
N ALA A 38 3.16 -0.99 -2.28
CA ALA A 38 1.86 -1.17 -1.64
C ALA A 38 0.73 -0.54 -2.45
N LYS A 39 0.95 0.65 -3.01
CA LYS A 39 -0.01 1.31 -3.92
C LYS A 39 -0.28 0.47 -5.17
N ILE A 40 0.77 -0.04 -5.81
CA ILE A 40 0.64 -0.91 -6.99
C ILE A 40 -0.14 -2.18 -6.63
N ALA A 41 0.24 -2.86 -5.54
CA ALA A 41 -0.46 -4.06 -5.10
C ALA A 41 -1.96 -3.80 -4.88
N LEU A 42 -2.30 -2.66 -4.27
CA LEU A 42 -3.67 -2.25 -4.04
C LEU A 42 -4.42 -2.01 -5.36
N ILE A 43 -3.83 -1.25 -6.29
CA ILE A 43 -4.42 -0.99 -7.62
C ILE A 43 -4.67 -2.30 -8.35
N THR A 44 -3.72 -3.23 -8.35
CA THR A 44 -3.88 -4.54 -9.01
C THR A 44 -5.06 -5.33 -8.42
N GLN A 45 -5.30 -5.28 -7.11
CA GLN A 45 -6.46 -5.94 -6.50
C GLN A 45 -7.78 -5.27 -6.92
N ILE A 46 -7.82 -3.92 -6.96
CA ILE A 46 -8.99 -3.18 -7.45
C ILE A 46 -9.28 -3.53 -8.91
N GLU A 47 -8.28 -3.48 -9.79
CA GLU A 47 -8.50 -3.77 -11.22
C GLU A 47 -8.93 -5.23 -11.43
N GLY A 48 -8.42 -6.16 -10.61
CA GLY A 48 -8.90 -7.54 -10.60
C GLY A 48 -10.40 -7.63 -10.25
N ALA A 49 -10.84 -6.92 -9.21
CA ALA A 49 -12.25 -6.83 -8.82
C ALA A 49 -13.11 -6.21 -9.94
N VAL A 50 -12.65 -5.11 -10.51
CA VAL A 50 -13.33 -4.39 -11.61
C VAL A 50 -13.47 -5.26 -12.84
N GLY A 51 -12.42 -5.99 -13.23
CA GLY A 51 -12.45 -6.88 -14.39
C GLY A 51 -13.48 -7.99 -14.24
N VAL A 52 -13.60 -8.57 -13.04
CA VAL A 52 -14.63 -9.58 -12.73
C VAL A 52 -16.02 -8.97 -12.85
N GLU A 53 -16.27 -7.86 -12.16
CA GLU A 53 -17.63 -7.29 -12.08
C GLU A 53 -18.08 -6.68 -13.42
N LYS A 54 -17.18 -6.05 -14.19
CA LYS A 54 -17.49 -5.58 -15.56
C LYS A 54 -17.80 -6.74 -16.50
N GLY A 55 -17.14 -7.89 -16.34
CA GLY A 55 -17.46 -9.10 -17.10
C GLY A 55 -18.84 -9.69 -16.80
N LEU A 56 -19.45 -9.32 -15.67
CA LEU A 56 -20.77 -9.77 -15.23
C LEU A 56 -21.87 -8.71 -15.41
N ALA A 57 -21.50 -7.46 -15.68
CA ALA A 57 -22.43 -6.36 -15.88
C ALA A 57 -23.25 -6.55 -17.17
N LYS A 58 -24.53 -6.18 -17.12
CA LYS A 58 -25.52 -6.33 -18.20
C LYS A 58 -26.01 -5.00 -18.76
N SER A 59 -25.73 -3.90 -18.08
CA SER A 59 -26.11 -2.56 -18.54
C SER A 59 -24.99 -1.54 -18.34
N ASP A 60 -25.10 -0.42 -19.05
CA ASP A 60 -24.18 0.69 -18.93
C ASP A 60 -24.25 1.34 -17.54
N GLU A 61 -25.43 1.37 -16.90
CA GLU A 61 -25.57 1.89 -15.54
C GLU A 61 -24.79 1.04 -14.51
N GLU A 62 -24.78 -0.29 -14.66
CA GLU A 62 -23.98 -1.17 -13.81
C GLU A 62 -22.47 -0.93 -14.01
N MET A 63 -22.04 -0.74 -15.27
CA MET A 63 -20.65 -0.41 -15.58
C MET A 63 -20.21 0.94 -15.01
N ASP A 64 -21.05 1.96 -15.09
CA ASP A 64 -20.81 3.28 -14.53
C ASP A 64 -20.71 3.24 -13.00
N CYS A 65 -21.61 2.49 -12.35
CA CYS A 65 -21.54 2.26 -10.90
C CYS A 65 -20.21 1.60 -10.49
N ILE A 66 -19.76 0.57 -11.21
CA ILE A 66 -18.48 -0.10 -10.94
C ILE A 66 -17.30 0.88 -11.07
N GLU A 67 -17.33 1.77 -12.06
CA GLU A 67 -16.28 2.78 -12.25
C GLU A 67 -16.27 3.83 -11.13
N ILE A 68 -17.43 4.20 -10.61
CA ILE A 68 -17.55 5.07 -9.42
C ILE A 68 -16.94 4.38 -8.19
N GLU A 69 -17.30 3.12 -7.94
CA GLU A 69 -16.75 2.34 -6.82
C GLU A 69 -15.25 2.09 -6.97
N LYS A 70 -14.75 1.89 -8.19
CA LYS A 70 -13.30 1.83 -8.49
C LYS A 70 -12.59 3.09 -8.04
N LYS A 71 -13.06 4.28 -8.44
CA LYS A 71 -12.44 5.56 -8.06
C LYS A 71 -12.50 5.78 -6.54
N ARG A 72 -13.61 5.43 -5.90
CA ARG A 72 -13.75 5.48 -4.44
C ARG A 72 -12.73 4.55 -3.76
N ALA A 73 -12.63 3.30 -4.22
CA ALA A 73 -11.67 2.34 -3.69
C ALA A 73 -10.22 2.81 -3.88
N GLN A 74 -9.87 3.40 -5.03
CA GLN A 74 -8.53 3.95 -5.23
C GLN A 74 -8.19 5.03 -4.19
N LYS A 75 -9.11 5.96 -3.92
CA LYS A 75 -8.92 7.02 -2.92
C LYS A 75 -8.84 6.48 -1.48
N GLU A 76 -9.71 5.53 -1.12
CA GLU A 76 -9.64 4.87 0.18
C GLU A 76 -8.33 4.08 0.35
N GLY A 77 -7.88 3.44 -0.72
CA GLY A 77 -6.63 2.71 -0.73
C GLY A 77 -5.40 3.58 -0.50
N GLU A 78 -5.39 4.80 -1.03
CA GLU A 78 -4.34 5.78 -0.71
C GLU A 78 -4.29 6.09 0.79
N THR A 79 -5.45 6.17 1.44
CA THR A 79 -5.53 6.35 2.90
C THR A 79 -4.94 5.14 3.63
N VAL A 80 -5.25 3.91 3.20
CA VAL A 80 -4.68 2.69 3.78
C VAL A 80 -3.16 2.68 3.69
N VAL A 81 -2.59 3.08 2.55
CA VAL A 81 -1.13 3.19 2.36
C VAL A 81 -0.55 4.26 3.28
N ALA A 82 -1.13 5.45 3.32
CA ALA A 82 -0.66 6.57 4.15
C ALA A 82 -0.69 6.24 5.66
N GLU A 83 -1.67 5.48 6.13
CA GLU A 83 -1.79 5.10 7.54
C GLU A 83 -0.89 3.92 7.95
N THR A 84 -0.27 3.23 6.99
CA THR A 84 0.54 2.02 7.23
C THR A 84 1.98 2.21 6.75
N VAL A 85 2.34 1.66 5.59
CA VAL A 85 3.70 1.71 5.04
C VAL A 85 4.16 3.13 4.69
N GLY A 86 3.23 4.04 4.38
CA GLY A 86 3.52 5.44 4.08
C GLY A 86 3.62 6.34 5.31
N LYS A 87 3.26 5.84 6.51
CA LYS A 87 3.10 6.67 7.71
C LYS A 87 4.38 7.40 8.14
N ILE A 88 5.55 6.80 7.91
CA ILE A 88 6.84 7.37 8.30
C ILE A 88 7.40 8.37 7.28
N ILE A 89 6.84 8.40 6.06
CA ILE A 89 7.38 9.20 4.96
C ILE A 89 7.48 10.69 5.31
N PRO A 90 6.44 11.35 5.88
CA PRO A 90 6.53 12.78 6.18
C PRO A 90 7.65 13.14 7.16
N GLU A 91 7.88 12.29 8.17
CA GLU A 91 8.95 12.48 9.17
C GLU A 91 10.33 12.30 8.53
N VAL A 92 10.51 11.25 7.74
CA VAL A 92 11.79 10.98 7.05
C VAL A 92 12.10 12.04 6.00
N ASP A 93 11.11 12.47 5.20
CA ASP A 93 11.29 13.54 4.21
C ASP A 93 11.66 14.86 4.89
N ALA A 94 11.06 15.17 6.05
CA ALA A 94 11.40 16.35 6.82
C ALA A 94 12.83 16.30 7.37
N LEU A 95 13.25 15.16 7.93
CA LEU A 95 14.61 14.97 8.46
C LEU A 95 15.68 15.11 7.36
N VAL A 96 15.45 14.48 6.20
CA VAL A 96 16.36 14.58 5.05
C VAL A 96 16.42 16.01 4.51
N SER A 97 15.27 16.69 4.45
CA SER A 97 15.20 18.07 3.92
C SER A 97 15.84 19.10 4.86
N LYS A 98 15.69 18.93 6.17
CA LYS A 98 16.35 19.79 7.18
C LYS A 98 17.85 19.53 7.26
N ASN A 99 18.27 18.28 7.08
CA ASN A 99 19.65 17.84 7.19
C ASN A 99 20.31 18.23 8.53
N ASP A 100 19.54 18.16 9.62
CA ASP A 100 20.03 18.40 10.99
C ASP A 100 20.51 17.07 11.59
N GLN A 101 21.82 16.97 11.85
CA GLN A 101 22.44 15.76 12.35
C GLN A 101 21.92 15.36 13.74
N ASN A 102 21.55 16.32 14.60
CA ASN A 102 21.04 16.01 15.93
C ASN A 102 19.64 15.39 15.85
N GLU A 103 18.75 15.96 15.01
CA GLU A 103 17.41 15.39 14.79
C GLU A 103 17.48 14.00 14.14
N ILE A 104 18.42 13.81 13.20
CA ILE A 104 18.69 12.52 12.57
C ILE A 104 19.17 11.49 13.59
N ASP A 105 20.16 11.82 14.41
CA ASP A 105 20.68 10.92 15.44
C ASP A 105 19.61 10.55 16.47
N GLU A 106 18.76 11.51 16.86
CA GLU A 106 17.64 11.25 17.77
C GLU A 106 16.62 10.28 17.14
N PHE A 107 16.26 10.50 15.88
CA PHE A 107 15.39 9.60 15.13
C PHE A 107 15.99 8.18 15.05
N LEU A 108 17.28 8.06 14.70
CA LEU A 108 17.95 6.77 14.57
C LEU A 108 18.14 6.02 15.90
N LYS A 109 18.22 6.75 17.01
CA LYS A 109 18.27 6.17 18.37
C LYS A 109 16.91 5.60 18.80
N ARG A 110 15.81 6.28 18.46
CA ARG A 110 14.46 5.86 18.87
C ARG A 110 13.74 4.94 17.87
N THR A 111 14.19 4.91 16.62
CA THR A 111 13.53 4.18 15.53
C THR A 111 14.41 3.04 15.05
N ASP A 112 14.01 1.81 15.36
CA ASP A 112 14.46 0.62 14.65
C ASP A 112 13.73 0.56 13.30
N TYR A 113 14.34 1.16 12.26
CA TYR A 113 13.73 1.20 10.93
C TYR A 113 13.43 -0.19 10.35
N PRO A 114 14.35 -1.18 10.40
CA PRO A 114 14.04 -2.55 9.99
C PRO A 114 12.80 -3.16 10.69
N ALA A 115 12.65 -2.98 12.00
CA ALA A 115 11.49 -3.47 12.74
C ALA A 115 10.21 -2.69 12.39
N TYR A 116 10.30 -1.35 12.30
CA TYR A 116 9.20 -0.49 11.87
C TYR A 116 8.67 -0.94 10.50
N LYS A 117 9.58 -1.11 9.54
CA LYS A 117 9.29 -1.55 8.17
C LYS A 117 8.48 -2.84 8.13
N LYS A 118 8.89 -3.83 8.92
CA LYS A 118 8.18 -5.11 9.04
C LYS A 118 6.79 -4.93 9.66
N SER A 119 6.69 -4.16 10.75
CA SER A 119 5.42 -3.88 11.42
C SER A 119 4.43 -3.14 10.51
N ALA A 120 4.88 -2.11 9.80
CA ALA A 120 4.06 -1.33 8.88
C ALA A 120 3.52 -2.20 7.72
N MET A 121 4.33 -3.12 7.19
CA MET A 121 3.90 -4.07 6.18
C MET A 121 2.86 -5.06 6.71
N GLU A 122 3.02 -5.57 7.93
CA GLU A 122 2.01 -6.45 8.54
C GLU A 122 0.69 -5.71 8.81
N ALA A 123 0.75 -4.45 9.26
CA ALA A 123 -0.43 -3.60 9.41
C ALA A 123 -1.13 -3.37 8.06
N PHE A 124 -0.37 -3.12 6.99
CA PHE A 124 -0.91 -2.99 5.63
C PHE A 124 -1.62 -4.27 5.18
N LYS A 125 -0.98 -5.44 5.32
CA LYS A 125 -1.59 -6.74 5.00
C LYS A 125 -2.87 -7.01 5.79
N ALA A 126 -2.86 -6.68 7.08
CA ALA A 126 -4.02 -6.84 7.95
C ALA A 126 -5.20 -5.97 7.48
N LYS A 127 -4.94 -4.70 7.12
CA LYS A 127 -5.97 -3.81 6.53
C LYS A 127 -6.46 -4.33 5.18
N LEU A 128 -5.57 -4.81 4.31
CA LEU A 128 -5.97 -5.35 3.00
C LEU A 128 -6.90 -6.56 3.11
N LYS A 129 -6.70 -7.45 4.09
CA LYS A 129 -7.54 -8.63 4.30
C LYS A 129 -9.02 -8.29 4.51
N THR A 130 -9.32 -7.15 5.13
CA THR A 130 -10.71 -6.71 5.38
C THR A 130 -11.19 -5.75 4.29
N TRP A 131 -10.30 -4.90 3.79
CA TRP A 131 -10.64 -3.86 2.84
C TRP A 131 -10.92 -4.39 1.42
N VAL A 132 -10.15 -5.35 0.91
CA VAL A 132 -10.38 -5.90 -0.45
C VAL A 132 -11.76 -6.57 -0.59
N PRO A 133 -12.19 -7.46 0.33
CA PRO A 133 -13.55 -8.03 0.28
C PRO A 133 -14.66 -6.97 0.35
N LEU A 134 -14.44 -5.88 1.10
CA LEU A 134 -15.39 -4.77 1.18
C LEU A 134 -15.52 -4.05 -0.16
N VAL A 135 -14.41 -3.79 -0.85
CA VAL A 135 -14.41 -3.20 -2.20
C VAL A 135 -15.14 -4.11 -3.18
N GLN A 136 -14.82 -5.41 -3.20
CA GLN A 136 -15.51 -6.37 -4.06
C GLN A 136 -17.02 -6.34 -3.79
N SER A 137 -17.44 -6.42 -2.52
CA SER A 137 -18.85 -6.40 -2.14
C SER A 137 -19.58 -5.14 -2.59
N ARG A 138 -18.93 -3.96 -2.55
CA ARG A 138 -19.52 -2.71 -3.05
C ARG A 138 -19.71 -2.74 -4.56
N MET A 139 -18.74 -3.28 -5.30
CA MET A 139 -18.84 -3.42 -6.75
C MET A 139 -19.90 -4.46 -7.15
N THR A 140 -20.02 -5.57 -6.42
CA THR A 140 -21.07 -6.57 -6.61
C THR A 140 -22.47 -5.96 -6.50
N LYS A 141 -22.69 -5.06 -5.54
CA LYS A 141 -23.97 -4.35 -5.35
C LYS A 141 -24.38 -3.47 -6.53
N CYS A 142 -23.42 -3.06 -7.38
CA CYS A 142 -23.74 -2.33 -8.60
C CYS A 142 -24.60 -3.14 -9.57
N ARG A 143 -24.59 -4.48 -9.46
CA ARG A 143 -25.37 -5.40 -10.30
C ARG A 143 -26.71 -5.82 -9.69
N GLY A 144 -27.15 -5.18 -8.60
CA GLY A 144 -28.43 -5.47 -7.94
C GLY A 144 -28.46 -6.74 -7.08
N GLU A 145 -27.28 -7.24 -6.68
CA GLU A 145 -27.10 -8.37 -5.74
C GLU A 145 -26.86 -7.91 -4.29
#